data_AF-A0AA92SZD9-F1
#
_entry.id   AF-A0AA92SZD9-F1
#
_cell.length_a   1.000
_cell.length_b   1.000
_cell.length_c   1.000
_cell.angle_alpha   90.00
_cell.angle_beta   90.00
_cell.angle_gamma   90.00
#
_symmetry.space_group_name_H-M   'P 1'
#
loop_
_entity.id
_entity.type
_entity.pdbx_description
1 polymer ?
#
loop_
_entity_poly.entity_id
_entity_poly.type
_entity_poly.pdbx_seq_one_letter_code
_entity_poly.pdbx_strand_id
1 'polypeptide(L)'
;MDADMIQIGHLVVNVEGKELSRSPHPDMFIDDDQSEIQENVSGYVWSGIHRKRVFENLRFPIGFWFEDMITKMLLSRLCKKFAFVHECLYCKTVHANNASLKLWNGSNSKCIDHLFLVTKFAEYGTQTLYFDDSELGLNVLNELRLLWQRTKGMNLQVREAVFVMGSDLLRRYPVNTSSVATRQMRRYAKDFLNGHYLKWEVDGWIGLFEDHFI
;
A
#
# COMPACT_ATOMS: atom_id res chain seq x y z
N MET A 1 -9.01 -17.66 -20.63
CA MET A 1 -9.00 -16.21 -20.41
C MET A 1 -7.57 -15.72 -20.50
N ASP A 2 -7.27 -14.76 -21.38
CA ASP A 2 -5.91 -14.23 -21.60
C ASP A 2 -5.63 -13.07 -20.63
N ALA A 3 -5.57 -13.36 -19.31
CA ALA A 3 -5.28 -12.35 -18.28
C ALA A 3 -3.82 -12.42 -17.81
N ASP A 4 -3.27 -11.29 -17.36
CA ASP A 4 -1.99 -11.23 -16.64
C ASP A 4 -2.19 -11.43 -15.14
N MET A 5 -3.29 -10.92 -14.61
CA MET A 5 -3.71 -11.12 -13.23
C MET A 5 -5.19 -11.46 -13.16
N ILE A 6 -5.54 -12.43 -12.32
CA ILE A 6 -6.91 -12.78 -11.98
C ILE A 6 -7.10 -12.51 -10.49
N GLN A 7 -7.98 -11.57 -10.13
CA GLN A 7 -8.42 -11.35 -8.76
C GLN A 7 -9.71 -12.10 -8.49
N ILE A 8 -9.76 -12.78 -7.37
CA ILE A 8 -10.87 -13.64 -7.01
C ILE A 8 -11.44 -13.13 -5.69
N GLY A 9 -12.76 -13.20 -5.53
CA GLY A 9 -13.40 -12.96 -4.25
C GLY A 9 -12.80 -13.84 -3.14
N HIS A 10 -12.92 -13.40 -1.89
CA HIS A 10 -12.41 -14.19 -0.76
C HIS A 10 -13.32 -14.18 0.45
N LEU A 11 -13.21 -15.27 1.21
CA LEU A 11 -13.78 -15.38 2.55
C LEU A 11 -12.71 -15.02 3.57
N VAL A 12 -13.08 -14.29 4.60
CA VAL A 12 -12.28 -14.15 5.81
C VAL A 12 -12.81 -15.15 6.82
N VAL A 13 -11.94 -16.03 7.33
CA VAL A 13 -12.33 -17.11 8.25
C VAL A 13 -11.51 -17.03 9.54
N ASN A 14 -12.07 -17.53 10.64
CA ASN A 14 -11.27 -17.77 11.85
C ASN A 14 -10.41 -19.03 11.71
N VAL A 15 -9.63 -19.34 12.74
CA VAL A 15 -8.75 -20.53 12.79
C VAL A 15 -9.49 -21.87 12.70
N GLU A 16 -10.78 -21.89 12.99
CA GLU A 16 -11.67 -23.07 12.92
C GLU A 16 -12.36 -23.17 11.55
N GLY A 17 -12.09 -22.24 10.62
CA GLY A 17 -12.72 -22.18 9.31
C GLY A 17 -14.12 -21.54 9.30
N LYS A 18 -14.57 -20.97 10.42
CA LYS A 18 -15.84 -20.22 10.48
C LYS A 18 -15.71 -18.92 9.70
N GLU A 19 -16.62 -18.70 8.75
CA GLU A 19 -16.74 -17.44 8.00
C GLU A 19 -16.99 -16.27 8.96
N LEU A 20 -16.15 -15.25 8.86
CA LEU A 20 -16.24 -13.98 9.57
C LEU A 20 -16.78 -12.89 8.65
N SER A 21 -16.32 -12.87 7.39
CA SER A 21 -16.81 -11.96 6.36
C SER A 21 -16.53 -12.49 4.96
N ARG A 22 -17.13 -11.85 3.96
CA ARG A 22 -16.98 -12.14 2.54
C ARG A 22 -16.69 -10.86 1.77
N SER A 23 -15.76 -10.94 0.82
CA SER A 23 -15.35 -9.83 -0.02
C SER A 23 -15.32 -10.30 -1.48
N PRO A 24 -16.47 -10.24 -2.19
CA PRO A 24 -16.53 -10.58 -3.61
C PRO A 24 -15.97 -9.43 -4.46
N HIS A 25 -15.62 -9.75 -5.70
CA HIS A 25 -15.35 -8.75 -6.75
C HIS A 25 -16.51 -8.72 -7.75
N PRO A 26 -16.67 -7.66 -8.56
CA PRO A 26 -17.53 -7.74 -9.75
C PRO A 26 -16.90 -8.70 -10.78
N ASP A 27 -17.73 -9.39 -11.56
CA ASP A 27 -17.24 -10.08 -12.76
C ASP A 27 -16.89 -9.05 -13.82
N MET A 28 -15.60 -8.96 -14.15
CA MET A 28 -15.09 -7.89 -15.01
C MET A 28 -13.77 -8.30 -15.67
N PHE A 29 -13.51 -7.70 -16.83
CA PHE A 29 -12.23 -7.80 -17.51
C PHE A 29 -11.77 -6.41 -17.94
N ILE A 30 -10.55 -6.04 -17.54
CA ILE A 30 -9.93 -4.76 -17.92
C ILE A 30 -8.73 -5.07 -18.82
N ASP A 31 -8.64 -4.38 -19.96
CA ASP A 31 -7.54 -4.51 -20.94
C ASP A 31 -6.82 -3.18 -21.12
N ASP A 32 -5.61 -3.09 -20.58
CA ASP A 32 -4.67 -1.97 -20.72
C ASP A 32 -5.21 -0.58 -20.33
N ASP A 33 -6.21 -0.52 -19.43
CA ASP A 33 -6.67 0.73 -18.80
C ASP A 33 -6.12 0.85 -17.38
N GLN A 34 -5.03 1.61 -17.23
CA GLN A 34 -4.35 1.79 -15.95
C GLN A 34 -5.21 2.54 -14.91
N SER A 35 -6.11 3.42 -15.34
CA SER A 35 -7.00 4.14 -14.42
C SER A 35 -8.02 3.18 -13.82
N GLU A 36 -8.68 2.40 -14.68
CA GLU A 36 -9.67 1.42 -14.26
C GLU A 36 -9.02 0.31 -13.41
N ILE A 37 -7.79 -0.10 -13.74
CA ILE A 37 -6.99 -1.03 -12.93
C ILE A 37 -6.76 -0.46 -11.53
N GLN A 38 -6.34 0.80 -11.41
CA GLN A 38 -6.06 1.41 -10.10
C GLN A 38 -7.31 1.54 -9.22
N GLU A 39 -8.47 1.80 -9.83
CA GLU A 39 -9.74 1.92 -9.11
C GLU A 39 -10.28 0.58 -8.61
N ASN A 40 -10.02 -0.50 -9.33
CA ASN A 40 -10.63 -1.81 -9.05
C ASN A 40 -9.68 -2.82 -8.38
N VAL A 41 -8.36 -2.67 -8.55
CA VAL A 41 -7.39 -3.60 -7.96
C VAL A 41 -7.30 -3.40 -6.45
N SER A 42 -7.61 -4.45 -5.70
CA SER A 42 -7.54 -4.44 -4.24
C SER A 42 -6.69 -5.58 -3.67
N GLY A 43 -6.47 -5.61 -2.36
CA GLY A 43 -5.68 -6.65 -1.71
C GLY A 43 -4.16 -6.51 -1.92
N TYR A 44 -3.44 -7.63 -1.94
CA TYR A 44 -1.97 -7.73 -2.02
C TYR A 44 -1.60 -8.80 -3.05
N VAL A 45 -0.31 -9.08 -3.24
CA VAL A 45 0.14 -10.05 -4.27
C VAL A 45 -0.56 -11.41 -4.17
N TRP A 46 -0.84 -11.91 -2.97
CA TRP A 46 -1.51 -13.20 -2.75
C TRP A 46 -3.02 -13.20 -3.01
N SER A 47 -3.67 -12.05 -3.27
CA SER A 47 -5.11 -12.01 -3.53
C SER A 47 -5.50 -12.36 -4.97
N GLY A 48 -4.55 -12.86 -5.76
CA GLY A 48 -4.82 -13.20 -7.16
C GLY A 48 -3.85 -14.23 -7.74
N ILE A 49 -4.22 -14.72 -8.92
CA ILE A 49 -3.42 -15.60 -9.75
C ILE A 49 -2.71 -14.73 -10.78
N HIS A 50 -1.41 -14.95 -10.95
CA HIS A 50 -0.56 -14.12 -11.79
C HIS A 50 0.06 -14.96 -12.90
N ARG A 51 0.14 -14.40 -14.10
CA ARG A 51 0.87 -15.01 -15.20
C ARG A 51 2.37 -15.01 -14.88
N LYS A 52 3.01 -16.17 -15.03
CA LYS A 52 4.44 -16.37 -14.73
C LYS A 52 5.35 -15.28 -15.31
N ARG A 53 5.10 -14.84 -16.55
CA ARG A 53 5.92 -13.83 -17.25
C ARG A 53 6.05 -12.50 -16.50
N VAL A 54 5.03 -12.13 -15.71
CA VAL A 54 5.05 -10.89 -14.92
C VAL A 54 6.19 -10.92 -13.88
N PHE A 55 6.55 -12.11 -13.40
CA PHE A 55 7.66 -12.31 -12.47
C PHE A 55 8.99 -12.59 -13.17
N GLU A 56 9.14 -12.48 -14.48
CA GLU A 56 10.48 -12.68 -15.09
C GLU A 56 11.47 -11.63 -14.58
N ASN A 57 11.02 -10.38 -14.48
CA ASN A 57 11.82 -9.22 -14.06
C ASN A 57 11.43 -8.62 -12.70
N LEU A 58 10.55 -9.29 -11.94
CA LEU A 58 10.11 -8.83 -10.62
C LEU A 58 10.47 -9.85 -9.54
N ARG A 59 11.04 -9.40 -8.43
CA ARG A 59 11.32 -10.21 -7.23
C ARG A 59 10.88 -9.46 -5.98
N PHE A 60 10.44 -10.22 -4.97
CA PHE A 60 10.20 -9.65 -3.65
C PHE A 60 11.54 -9.22 -3.02
N PRO A 61 11.57 -8.08 -2.32
CA PRO A 61 12.75 -7.64 -1.57
C PRO A 61 12.92 -8.49 -0.29
N ILE A 62 13.62 -9.62 -0.43
CA ILE A 62 13.83 -10.59 0.64
C ILE A 62 14.45 -9.91 1.87
N GLY A 63 13.86 -10.17 3.04
CA GLY A 63 14.38 -9.73 4.34
C GLY A 63 13.84 -8.37 4.81
N PHE A 64 13.00 -7.71 4.02
CA PHE A 64 12.29 -6.49 4.42
C PHE A 64 10.90 -6.83 4.96
N TRP A 65 10.46 -6.11 6.00
CA TRP A 65 9.04 -6.08 6.29
C TRP A 65 8.30 -5.31 5.21
N PHE A 66 7.06 -5.73 4.92
CA PHE A 66 6.17 -5.10 3.93
C PHE A 66 6.63 -5.25 2.48
N GLU A 67 7.38 -6.33 2.19
CA GLU A 67 7.82 -6.69 0.83
C GLU A 67 6.66 -6.83 -0.18
N ASP A 68 5.50 -7.28 0.30
CA ASP A 68 4.26 -7.49 -0.44
C ASP A 68 3.63 -6.18 -0.93
N MET A 69 3.72 -5.13 -0.13
CA MET A 69 3.18 -3.80 -0.40
C MET A 69 3.80 -3.19 -1.67
N ILE A 70 5.13 -3.08 -1.73
CA ILE A 70 5.82 -2.55 -2.92
C ILE A 70 5.68 -3.48 -4.11
N THR A 71 5.78 -4.79 -3.88
CA THR A 71 5.63 -5.77 -4.97
C THR A 71 4.25 -5.66 -5.61
N LYS A 72 3.19 -5.44 -4.83
CA LYS A 72 1.84 -5.19 -5.35
C LYS A 72 1.80 -3.94 -6.24
N MET A 73 2.37 -2.82 -5.79
CA MET A 73 2.36 -1.56 -6.55
C MET A 73 3.11 -1.69 -7.89
N LEU A 74 4.19 -2.48 -7.92
CA LEU A 74 4.90 -2.78 -9.16
C LEU A 74 4.11 -3.74 -10.05
N LEU A 75 3.50 -4.77 -9.48
CA LEU A 75 2.68 -5.74 -10.21
C LEU A 75 1.51 -5.09 -10.94
N SER A 76 0.80 -4.16 -10.29
CA SER A 76 -0.34 -3.48 -10.90
C SER A 76 0.03 -2.73 -12.18
N ARG A 77 1.30 -2.39 -12.35
CA ARG A 77 1.84 -1.61 -13.48
C ARG A 77 2.50 -2.48 -14.53
N LEU A 78 3.01 -3.65 -14.14
CA LEU A 78 3.55 -4.65 -15.08
C LEU A 78 2.44 -5.49 -15.74
N CYS A 79 1.30 -5.64 -15.07
CA CYS A 79 0.12 -6.30 -15.62
C CYS A 79 -0.68 -5.34 -16.50
N LYS A 80 -1.15 -5.81 -17.65
CA LYS A 80 -2.03 -5.03 -18.54
C LYS A 80 -3.46 -5.55 -18.54
N LYS A 81 -3.62 -6.87 -18.42
CA LYS A 81 -4.91 -7.54 -18.50
C LYS A 81 -5.33 -8.08 -17.15
N PHE A 82 -6.45 -7.59 -16.63
CA PHE A 82 -6.99 -8.01 -15.35
C PHE A 82 -8.33 -8.69 -15.55
N ALA A 83 -8.51 -9.82 -14.90
CA ALA A 83 -9.80 -10.45 -14.75
C ALA A 83 -10.22 -10.45 -13.29
N PHE A 84 -11.49 -10.19 -13.04
CA PHE A 84 -12.10 -10.23 -11.72
C PHE A 84 -13.18 -11.28 -11.73
N VAL A 85 -13.16 -12.14 -10.71
CA VAL A 85 -14.08 -13.27 -10.55
C VAL A 85 -14.88 -13.06 -9.28
N HIS A 86 -16.20 -13.08 -9.42
CA HIS A 86 -17.14 -12.82 -8.34
C HIS A 86 -17.09 -13.87 -7.23
N GLU A 87 -16.97 -15.15 -7.60
CA GLU A 87 -17.00 -16.24 -6.64
C GLU A 87 -15.85 -16.15 -5.63
N CYS A 88 -16.16 -16.41 -4.36
CA CYS A 88 -15.17 -16.44 -3.31
C CYS A 88 -14.50 -17.83 -3.24
N LEU A 89 -13.45 -18.02 -4.04
CA LEU A 89 -12.79 -19.34 -4.20
C LEU A 89 -11.60 -19.57 -3.26
N TYR A 90 -11.24 -18.62 -2.40
CA TYR A 90 -10.21 -18.81 -1.38
C TYR A 90 -10.57 -18.20 -0.02
N CYS A 91 -9.93 -18.71 1.02
CA CYS A 91 -10.11 -18.27 2.40
C CYS A 91 -8.84 -17.60 2.94
N LYS A 92 -9.00 -16.44 3.55
CA LYS A 92 -7.99 -15.74 4.35
C LYS A 92 -8.25 -16.00 5.83
N THR A 93 -7.35 -16.74 6.47
CA THR A 93 -7.47 -17.01 7.91
C THR A 93 -7.00 -15.82 8.74
N VAL A 94 -7.79 -15.42 9.71
CA VAL A 94 -7.42 -14.43 10.72
C VAL A 94 -6.96 -15.15 11.98
N HIS A 95 -5.71 -14.87 12.37
CA HIS A 95 -5.12 -15.37 13.60
C HIS A 95 -4.76 -14.18 14.51
N ALA A 96 -4.89 -14.35 15.84
CA ALA A 96 -4.55 -13.30 16.82
C ALA A 96 -3.06 -12.90 16.78
N ASN A 97 -2.22 -13.78 16.22
CA ASN A 97 -0.79 -13.58 15.99
C ASN A 97 -0.46 -13.24 14.53
N ASN A 98 -1.44 -12.81 13.73
CA ASN A 98 -1.15 -12.30 12.39
C ASN A 98 -0.06 -11.23 12.47
N ALA A 99 0.91 -11.31 11.55
CA ALA A 99 2.02 -10.37 11.52
C ALA A 99 1.49 -8.93 11.49
N SER A 100 0.50 -8.62 10.64
CA SER A 100 -0.14 -7.30 10.63
C SER A 100 -0.58 -6.83 12.03
N LEU A 101 -1.29 -7.65 12.80
CA LEU A 101 -1.76 -7.28 14.15
C LEU A 101 -0.63 -7.08 15.15
N LYS A 102 0.42 -7.91 15.11
CA LYS A 102 1.56 -7.81 16.03
C LYS A 102 2.53 -6.68 15.66
N LEU A 103 2.71 -6.44 14.36
CA LEU A 103 3.63 -5.45 13.82
C LEU A 103 3.09 -4.02 13.91
N TRP A 104 1.77 -3.83 14.01
CA TRP A 104 1.15 -2.51 14.19
C TRP A 104 1.37 -1.88 15.57
N ASN A 105 2.13 -2.53 16.48
CA ASN A 105 2.54 -1.90 17.74
C ASN A 105 3.53 -0.73 17.52
N GLY A 106 4.13 -0.66 16.33
CA GLY A 106 4.89 0.49 15.84
C GLY A 106 6.18 0.79 16.60
N SER A 107 6.70 -0.17 17.39
CA SER A 107 7.90 0.02 18.22
C SER A 107 9.12 -0.74 17.71
N ASN A 108 8.95 -1.71 16.80
CA ASN A 108 10.07 -2.48 16.26
C ASN A 108 10.78 -1.70 15.15
N SER A 109 12.10 -1.55 15.26
CA SER A 109 12.95 -0.88 14.25
C SER A 109 12.75 -1.35 12.80
N LYS A 110 12.36 -2.61 12.57
CA LYS A 110 12.03 -3.14 11.23
C LYS A 110 10.84 -2.43 10.57
N CYS A 111 10.01 -1.71 11.32
CA CYS A 111 8.98 -0.86 10.73
C CYS A 111 9.55 0.26 9.84
N ILE A 112 10.81 0.66 10.07
CA ILE A 112 11.52 1.66 9.25
C ILE A 112 11.76 1.12 7.82
N ASP A 113 11.79 -0.20 7.62
CA ASP A 113 11.92 -0.83 6.29
C ASP A 113 10.91 -0.27 5.28
N HIS A 114 9.71 0.10 5.75
CA HIS A 114 8.70 0.75 4.92
C HIS A 114 9.31 1.93 4.15
N LEU A 115 9.97 2.85 4.84
CA LEU A 115 10.49 4.07 4.25
C LEU A 115 11.55 3.78 3.16
N PHE A 116 12.42 2.80 3.42
CA PHE A 116 13.40 2.34 2.44
C PHE A 116 12.72 1.72 1.22
N LEU A 117 11.71 0.88 1.44
CA LEU A 117 10.93 0.25 0.38
C LEU A 117 10.20 1.26 -0.50
N VAL A 118 9.54 2.28 0.08
CA VAL A 118 8.89 3.35 -0.69
C VAL A 118 9.90 4.17 -1.47
N THR A 119 11.07 4.44 -0.90
CA THR A 119 12.14 5.13 -1.60
C THR A 119 12.60 4.33 -2.83
N LYS A 120 12.80 3.01 -2.67
CA LYS A 120 13.18 2.12 -3.78
C LYS A 120 12.10 1.95 -4.82
N PHE A 121 10.83 1.89 -4.40
CA PHE A 121 9.70 1.94 -5.31
C PHE A 121 9.71 3.21 -6.16
N ALA A 122 9.93 4.38 -5.54
CA ALA A 122 9.94 5.63 -6.26
C ALA A 122 11.10 5.73 -7.26
N GLU A 123 12.30 5.32 -6.84
CA GLU A 123 13.48 5.24 -7.73
C GLU A 123 13.22 4.32 -8.92
N TYR A 124 12.69 3.11 -8.68
CA TYR A 124 12.40 2.13 -9.73
C TYR A 124 11.28 2.59 -10.67
N GLY A 125 10.23 3.19 -10.09
CA GLY A 125 9.08 3.75 -10.82
C GLY A 125 9.52 4.83 -11.81
N THR A 126 10.43 5.73 -11.41
CA THR A 126 10.97 6.76 -12.30
C THR A 126 11.97 6.20 -13.32
N GLN A 127 12.94 5.39 -12.87
CA GLN A 127 14.10 5.02 -13.70
C GLN A 127 13.81 3.86 -14.66
N THR A 128 12.88 2.98 -14.32
CA THR A 128 12.64 1.74 -15.06
C THR A 128 11.23 1.68 -15.66
N LEU A 129 10.22 2.12 -14.90
CA LEU A 129 8.82 2.03 -15.34
C LEU A 129 8.27 3.33 -15.93
N TYR A 130 9.02 4.43 -15.85
CA TYR A 130 8.65 5.75 -16.37
C TYR A 130 7.24 6.19 -15.95
N PHE A 131 6.94 6.06 -14.65
CA PHE A 131 5.67 6.52 -14.11
C PHE A 131 5.49 8.02 -14.35
N ASP A 132 4.24 8.43 -14.57
CA ASP A 132 3.86 9.83 -14.52
C ASP A 132 4.12 10.40 -13.12
N ASP A 133 4.69 11.60 -13.05
CA ASP A 133 5.10 12.24 -11.79
C ASP A 133 3.92 12.44 -10.84
N SER A 134 2.73 12.76 -11.38
CA SER A 134 1.53 12.99 -10.56
C SER A 134 1.04 11.70 -9.90
N GLU A 135 1.05 10.59 -10.64
CA GLU A 135 0.70 9.28 -10.12
C GLU A 135 1.75 8.78 -9.11
N LEU A 136 3.03 8.96 -9.43
CA LEU A 136 4.12 8.55 -8.55
C LEU A 136 4.07 9.30 -7.22
N GLY A 137 3.88 10.62 -7.25
CA GLY A 137 3.74 11.45 -6.05
C GLY A 137 2.54 11.05 -5.20
N LEU A 138 1.41 10.70 -5.82
CA LEU A 138 0.23 10.21 -5.10
C LEU A 138 0.50 8.85 -4.44
N ASN A 139 1.15 7.93 -5.14
CA ASN A 139 1.55 6.62 -4.62
C ASN A 139 2.53 6.76 -3.44
N VAL A 140 3.53 7.64 -3.55
CA VAL A 140 4.46 7.93 -2.46
C VAL A 140 3.69 8.49 -1.26
N LEU A 141 2.80 9.47 -1.44
CA LEU A 141 2.00 10.04 -0.35
C LEU A 141 1.12 8.98 0.34
N ASN A 142 0.48 8.11 -0.44
CA ASN A 142 -0.35 7.00 0.07
C ASN A 142 0.42 6.06 0.98
N GLU A 143 1.71 5.87 0.74
CA GLU A 143 2.56 5.05 1.59
C GLU A 143 3.09 5.84 2.79
N LEU A 144 3.54 7.09 2.59
CA LEU A 144 4.04 7.94 3.67
C LEU A 144 3.03 8.16 4.80
N ARG A 145 1.72 8.16 4.51
CA ARG A 145 0.68 8.26 5.56
C ARG A 145 0.75 7.12 6.59
N LEU A 146 1.20 5.93 6.16
CA LEU A 146 1.28 4.75 7.02
C LEU A 146 2.49 4.76 7.94
N LEU A 147 3.47 5.64 7.68
CA LEU A 147 4.69 5.72 8.49
C LEU A 147 4.36 6.01 9.95
N TRP A 148 3.45 6.94 10.22
CA TRP A 148 3.10 7.27 11.60
C TRP A 148 2.60 6.05 12.35
N GLN A 149 1.65 5.29 11.78
CA GLN A 149 1.12 4.07 12.42
C GLN A 149 2.23 3.04 12.67
N ARG A 150 3.19 2.94 11.75
CA ARG A 150 4.31 1.99 11.81
C ARG A 150 5.43 2.42 12.76
N THR A 151 5.51 3.70 13.13
CA THR A 151 6.59 4.23 13.99
C THR A 151 6.10 4.90 15.28
N LYS A 152 4.79 4.98 15.53
CA LYS A 152 4.21 5.68 16.70
C LYS A 152 4.74 5.20 18.05
N GLY A 153 5.16 3.94 18.14
CA GLY A 153 5.71 3.32 19.35
C GLY A 153 7.22 3.46 19.50
N MET A 154 7.91 4.10 18.55
CA MET A 154 9.35 4.38 18.62
C MET A 154 9.64 5.66 19.41
N ASN A 155 10.90 5.84 19.79
CA ASN A 155 11.33 7.07 20.45
C ASN A 155 11.19 8.29 19.53
N LEU A 156 11.12 9.48 20.14
CA LEU A 156 10.90 10.74 19.43
C LEU A 156 11.91 10.98 18.29
N GLN A 157 13.20 10.77 18.55
CA GLN A 157 14.27 11.02 17.59
C GLN A 157 14.11 10.19 16.32
N VAL A 158 13.72 8.91 16.46
CA VAL A 158 13.47 8.03 15.30
C VAL A 158 12.26 8.49 14.52
N ARG A 159 11.18 8.91 15.19
CA ARG A 159 9.96 9.39 14.51
C ARG A 159 10.21 10.70 13.76
N GLU A 160 10.95 11.63 14.36
CA GLU A 160 11.38 12.87 13.70
C GLU A 160 12.24 12.56 12.47
N ALA A 161 13.21 11.66 12.59
CA ALA A 161 14.05 11.25 11.46
C ALA A 161 13.24 10.64 10.32
N VAL A 162 12.31 9.72 10.62
CA VAL A 162 11.42 9.12 9.63
C VAL A 162 10.55 10.17 8.95
N PHE A 163 10.02 11.14 9.70
CA PHE A 163 9.23 12.23 9.14
C PHE A 163 10.06 13.13 8.22
N VAL A 164 11.28 13.50 8.61
CA VAL A 164 12.18 14.32 7.80
C VAL A 164 12.53 13.59 6.49
N MET A 165 12.92 12.33 6.57
CA MET A 165 13.23 11.53 5.38
C MET A 165 12.00 11.33 4.47
N GLY A 166 10.81 11.13 5.04
CA GLY A 166 9.56 11.07 4.29
C GLY A 166 9.22 12.41 3.61
N SER A 167 9.48 13.53 4.30
CA SER A 167 9.31 14.88 3.74
C SER A 167 10.24 15.11 2.55
N ASP A 168 11.50 14.71 2.67
CA ASP A 168 12.47 14.80 1.59
C ASP A 168 12.12 13.87 0.42
N LEU A 169 11.55 12.70 0.68
CA LEU A 169 11.04 11.83 -0.37
C LEU A 169 9.87 12.47 -1.13
N LEU A 170 8.89 13.04 -0.42
CA LEU A 170 7.74 13.68 -1.06
C LEU A 170 8.12 14.96 -1.81
N ARG A 171 9.16 15.68 -1.38
CA ARG A 171 9.69 16.82 -2.15
C ARG A 171 10.38 16.39 -3.43
N ARG A 172 11.06 15.24 -3.43
CA ARG A 172 11.68 14.65 -4.63
C ARG A 172 10.64 14.13 -5.63
N TYR A 173 9.52 13.61 -5.13
CA TYR A 173 8.41 13.09 -5.94
C TYR A 173 7.12 13.84 -5.59
N PRO A 174 6.99 15.09 -6.05
CA PRO A 174 5.94 15.99 -5.60
C PRO A 174 4.55 15.51 -6.02
N VAL A 175 3.62 15.53 -5.07
CA VAL A 175 2.21 15.25 -5.30
C VAL A 175 1.45 16.51 -5.70
N ASN A 176 0.60 16.42 -6.71
CA ASN A 176 -0.35 17.49 -7.01
C ASN A 176 -1.49 17.47 -5.97
N THR A 177 -1.38 18.30 -4.93
CA THR A 177 -2.37 18.35 -3.83
C THR A 177 -3.81 18.64 -4.26
N SER A 178 -4.04 19.24 -5.43
CA SER A 178 -5.40 19.46 -5.97
C SER A 178 -6.07 18.18 -6.46
N SER A 179 -5.28 17.19 -6.88
CA SER A 179 -5.75 15.86 -7.33
C SER A 179 -6.00 14.87 -6.19
N VAL A 180 -5.55 15.20 -4.97
CA VAL A 180 -5.71 14.33 -3.81
C VAL A 180 -7.16 14.36 -3.34
N ALA A 181 -7.85 13.22 -3.39
CA ALA A 181 -9.30 13.12 -3.17
C ALA A 181 -9.72 13.50 -1.74
N THR A 182 -9.05 12.97 -0.71
CA THR A 182 -9.53 13.10 0.67
C THR A 182 -8.90 14.29 1.42
N ARG A 183 -9.67 14.90 2.32
CA ARG A 183 -9.18 16.01 3.18
C ARG A 183 -8.01 15.57 4.05
N GLN A 184 -8.06 14.35 4.56
CA GLN A 184 -7.02 13.77 5.41
C GLN A 184 -5.69 13.63 4.65
N MET A 185 -5.73 13.07 3.44
CA MET A 185 -4.55 12.96 2.58
C MET A 185 -3.96 14.33 2.19
N ARG A 186 -4.81 15.33 1.94
CA ARG A 186 -4.34 16.71 1.73
C ARG A 186 -3.65 17.31 2.95
N ARG A 187 -4.03 16.92 4.17
CA ARG A 187 -3.33 17.34 5.41
C ARG A 187 -1.96 16.68 5.50
N TYR A 188 -1.89 15.35 5.32
CA TYR A 188 -0.61 14.64 5.28
C TYR A 188 0.36 15.24 4.27
N ALA A 189 -0.11 15.53 3.04
CA ALA A 189 0.72 16.16 2.03
C ALA A 189 1.27 17.52 2.51
N LYS A 190 0.41 18.37 3.10
CA LYS A 190 0.83 19.67 3.64
C LYS A 190 1.82 19.52 4.78
N ASP A 191 1.65 18.53 5.65
CA ASP A 191 2.53 18.35 6.79
C ASP A 191 3.92 17.95 6.34
N PHE A 192 4.05 16.93 5.47
CA PHE A 192 5.33 16.53 4.89
C PHE A 192 5.98 17.66 4.08
N LEU A 193 5.26 18.30 3.15
CA LEU A 193 5.85 19.33 2.29
C LEU A 193 6.37 20.54 3.08
N ASN A 194 5.63 20.97 4.10
CA ASN A 194 5.98 22.13 4.93
C ASN A 194 6.80 21.76 6.18
N GLY A 195 7.10 20.48 6.42
CA GLY A 195 7.85 20.04 7.59
C GLY A 195 7.10 20.18 8.92
N HIS A 196 5.77 20.12 8.94
CA HIS A 196 4.97 20.25 10.16
C HIS A 196 4.90 18.95 10.97
N TYR A 197 6.02 18.52 11.58
CA TYR A 197 6.10 17.27 12.35
C TYR A 197 5.01 17.12 13.43
N LEU A 198 4.77 18.16 14.24
CA LEU A 198 3.76 18.08 15.31
C LEU A 198 2.34 17.91 14.78
N LYS A 199 2.02 18.47 13.61
CA LYS A 199 0.71 18.26 12.96
C LYS A 199 0.58 16.84 12.45
N TRP A 200 1.64 16.30 11.84
CA TRP A 200 1.68 14.92 11.40
C TRP A 200 1.43 13.92 12.55
N GLU A 201 2.02 14.17 13.73
CA GLU A 201 1.76 13.36 14.93
C GLU A 201 0.29 13.42 15.37
N VAL A 202 -0.30 14.63 15.43
CA VAL A 202 -1.71 14.82 15.80
C VAL A 202 -2.65 14.17 14.79
N ASP A 203 -2.37 14.36 13.50
CA ASP A 203 -3.16 13.83 12.39
C ASP A 203 -3.14 12.30 12.36
N GLY A 204 -1.99 11.70 12.69
CA GLY A 204 -1.87 10.26 12.86
C GLY A 204 -2.78 9.71 13.98
N TRP A 205 -2.84 10.39 15.13
CA TRP A 205 -3.75 10.02 16.20
C TRP A 205 -5.22 10.15 15.79
N ILE A 206 -5.60 11.25 15.12
CA ILE A 206 -6.95 11.46 14.63
C ILE A 206 -7.36 10.36 13.64
N GLY A 207 -6.45 9.98 12.73
CA GLY A 207 -6.71 8.94 11.73
C GLY A 207 -7.06 7.58 12.33
N LEU A 208 -6.44 7.20 13.47
CA LEU A 208 -6.82 5.96 14.16
C LEU A 208 -8.28 5.95 14.64
N PHE A 209 -8.81 7.10 15.08
CA PHE A 209 -10.19 7.18 15.53
C PHE A 209 -11.18 7.15 14.37
N GLU A 210 -10.78 7.58 13.17
CA GLU A 210 -11.61 7.58 11.97
C GLU A 210 -11.66 6.18 11.30
N ASP A 211 -10.54 5.43 11.28
CA ASP A 211 -10.43 4.10 10.66
C ASP A 211 -11.11 2.97 11.47
N HIS A 212 -11.52 3.22 12.71
CA HIS A 212 -12.25 2.26 13.55
C HIS A 212 -13.78 2.24 13.34
N PHE A 213 -14.29 3.05 12.39
CA PHE A 213 -15.72 3.12 12.05
C PHE A 213 -16.05 2.56 10.65
N ILE A 214 -15.16 1.76 10.06
CA ILE A 214 -15.40 1.04 8.79
C ILE A 214 -15.20 -0.47 9.03
#